data_AF-A0A1Y6FSC5-F1
#
_entry.id   AF-A0A1Y6FSC5-F1
#
_cell.length_a   1.000
_cell.length_b   1.000
_cell.length_c   1.000
_cell.angle_alpha   90.00
_cell.angle_beta   90.00
_cell.angle_gamma   90.00
#
_symmetry.space_group_name_H-M   'P 1'
#
loop_
_entity.id
_entity.type
_entity.pdbx_description
1 polymer ?
#
loop_
_entity_poly.entity_id
_entity_poly.type
_entity_poly.pdbx_seq_one_letter_code
_entity_poly.pdbx_strand_id
1 'polypeptide(L)'
;MSFFYIMFILGTLFVIAAVFGFINNIGIVKCLGYLFIGVLLLAVTLPSLKYVVLKEYDVVSGKCVIEIDSSGRSSEADFNMLNTGEVFTFKDIPDLDAYGKSIPYYCRVTVTKDHNFEIGYKIYDGKTRKLILTSK
;
A
#
# COMPACT_ATOMS: atom_id res chain seq x y z
N MET A 1 -4.90 0.10 1.17
CA MET A 1 -4.29 1.28 1.85
C MET A 1 -5.19 2.04 2.82
N SER A 2 -6.33 2.64 2.42
CA SER A 2 -7.13 3.52 3.32
C SER A 2 -7.57 2.85 4.64
N PHE A 3 -7.94 1.56 4.59
CA PHE A 3 -8.35 0.79 5.77
C PHE A 3 -7.28 0.70 6.87
N PHE A 4 -6.00 0.50 6.51
CA PHE A 4 -4.89 0.43 7.46
C PHE A 4 -4.69 1.75 8.21
N TYR A 5 -4.80 2.89 7.51
CA TYR A 5 -4.71 4.21 8.13
C TYR A 5 -5.89 4.47 9.07
N ILE A 6 -7.10 4.06 8.70
CA ILE A 6 -8.28 4.18 9.57
C ILE A 6 -8.10 3.34 10.84
N MET A 7 -7.66 2.09 10.73
CA MET A 7 -7.38 1.24 11.88
C MET A 7 -6.29 1.82 12.80
N PHE A 8 -5.24 2.40 12.21
CA PHE A 8 -4.18 3.06 12.97
C PHE A 8 -4.68 4.29 13.76
N ILE A 9 -5.50 5.13 13.11
CA ILE A 9 -6.12 6.30 13.76
C ILE A 9 -7.06 5.88 14.88
N LEU A 10 -7.93 4.89 14.62
CA LEU A 10 -8.85 4.34 15.63
C LEU A 10 -8.08 3.74 16.81
N GLY A 11 -7.05 2.93 16.55
CA GLY A 11 -6.19 2.37 17.59
C GLY A 11 -5.56 3.44 18.47
N THR A 12 -5.05 4.51 17.85
CA THR A 12 -4.48 5.67 18.57
C THR A 12 -5.53 6.39 19.42
N LEU A 13 -6.74 6.62 18.90
CA LEU A 13 -7.83 7.24 19.63
C LEU A 13 -8.27 6.40 20.84
N PHE A 14 -8.31 5.07 20.72
CA PHE A 14 -8.63 4.18 21.83
C PHE A 14 -7.58 4.23 22.95
N VAL A 15 -6.29 4.31 22.60
CA VAL A 15 -5.22 4.49 23.59
C VAL A 15 -5.36 5.85 24.31
N ILE A 16 -5.62 6.93 23.57
CA ILE A 16 -5.84 8.27 24.15
C ILE A 16 -7.06 8.25 25.07
N ALA A 17 -8.18 7.68 24.63
CA ALA A 17 -9.40 7.55 25.42
C ALA A 17 -9.17 6.75 26.71
N ALA A 18 -8.35 5.69 26.67
CA ALA A 18 -7.97 4.94 27.85
C ALA A 18 -7.18 5.80 28.84
N VAL A 19 -6.20 6.59 28.39
CA VAL A 19 -5.43 7.51 29.23
C VAL A 19 -6.32 8.56 29.89
N PHE A 20 -7.21 9.20 29.12
CA PHE A 20 -8.20 10.14 29.67
C PHE A 20 -9.15 9.45 30.65
N GLY A 21 -9.54 8.20 30.40
CA GLY A 21 -10.34 7.40 31.31
C GLY A 21 -9.65 7.12 32.64
N PHE A 22 -8.34 6.86 32.62
CA PHE A 22 -7.52 6.70 33.83
C PHE A 22 -7.45 8.01 34.63
N ILE A 23 -7.22 9.14 33.97
CA ILE A 23 -7.14 10.47 34.64
C ILE A 23 -8.47 10.82 35.31
N ASN A 24 -9.60 10.56 34.65
CA ASN A 24 -10.94 10.88 35.15
C ASN A 24 -11.56 9.78 36.02
N ASN A 25 -10.82 8.71 36.33
CA ASN A 25 -11.26 7.60 37.18
C ASN A 25 -12.57 6.92 36.72
N ILE A 26 -12.74 6.73 35.39
CA ILE A 26 -13.96 6.22 34.74
C ILE A 26 -14.17 4.69 34.96
N GLY A 27 -13.42 4.08 35.88
CA GLY A 27 -13.45 2.66 36.19
C GLY A 27 -12.39 1.88 35.43
N ILE A 28 -11.56 1.17 36.18
CA ILE A 28 -10.35 0.46 35.71
C ILE A 28 -10.66 -0.55 34.60
N VAL A 29 -11.76 -1.30 34.71
CA VAL A 29 -12.12 -2.36 33.75
C VAL A 29 -12.39 -1.78 32.35
N LYS A 30 -13.08 -0.64 32.26
CA LYS A 30 -13.36 0.01 30.97
C LYS A 30 -12.10 0.58 30.35
N CYS A 31 -11.22 1.17 31.16
CA CYS A 31 -9.95 1.72 30.69
C CYS A 31 -9.01 0.63 30.17
N LEU A 32 -8.93 -0.51 30.87
CA LEU A 32 -8.19 -1.68 30.42
C LEU A 32 -8.76 -2.24 29.11
N GLY A 33 -10.08 -2.28 28.95
CA GLY A 33 -10.72 -2.70 27.70
C GLY A 33 -10.33 -1.81 26.51
N TYR A 34 -10.43 -0.49 26.67
CA TYR A 34 -10.03 0.45 25.61
C TYR A 34 -8.53 0.40 25.30
N LEU A 35 -7.69 0.26 26.33
CA LEU A 35 -6.24 0.10 26.15
C LEU A 35 -5.94 -1.18 25.37
N PHE A 36 -6.53 -2.30 25.76
CA PHE A 36 -6.29 -3.59 25.12
C PHE A 36 -6.72 -3.60 23.65
N ILE A 37 -7.90 -3.06 23.34
CA ILE A 37 -8.39 -2.93 21.95
C ILE A 37 -7.49 -1.99 21.14
N GLY A 38 -7.10 -0.84 21.71
CA GLY A 38 -6.20 0.11 21.06
C GLY A 38 -4.84 -0.50 20.73
N VAL A 39 -4.24 -1.21 21.69
CA VAL A 39 -2.95 -1.89 21.51
C VAL A 39 -3.04 -3.02 20.48
N LEU A 40 -4.11 -3.81 20.47
CA LEU A 40 -4.32 -4.85 19.45
C LEU A 40 -4.40 -4.26 18.03
N LEU A 41 -5.19 -3.20 17.84
CA LEU A 41 -5.30 -2.50 16.55
C LEU A 41 -3.95 -1.94 16.09
N LEU A 42 -3.19 -1.36 17.02
CA LEU A 42 -1.85 -0.85 16.74
C LEU A 42 -0.86 -1.98 16.44
N ALA A 43 -0.91 -3.10 17.16
CA ALA A 43 -0.01 -4.23 16.96
C ALA A 43 -0.15 -4.86 15.56
N VAL A 44 -1.34 -4.84 14.97
CA VAL A 44 -1.58 -5.32 13.60
C VAL A 44 -1.11 -4.29 12.56
N THR A 45 -1.26 -3.00 12.83
CA THR A 45 -0.96 -1.94 11.84
C THR A 45 0.49 -1.46 11.87
N LEU A 46 1.15 -1.50 13.03
CA LEU A 46 2.52 -1.04 13.25
C LEU A 46 3.59 -1.81 12.45
N PRO A 47 3.54 -3.15 12.30
CA PRO A 47 4.56 -3.89 11.56
C PRO A 47 4.66 -3.40 10.11
N SER A 48 3.53 -3.20 9.45
CA SER A 48 3.50 -2.73 8.07
C SER A 48 3.82 -1.23 7.95
N LEU A 49 3.34 -0.39 8.89
CA LEU A 49 3.69 1.04 8.91
C LEU A 49 5.19 1.27 9.19
N LYS A 50 5.83 0.38 9.96
CA LYS A 50 7.26 0.44 10.26
C LYS A 50 8.09 0.40 8.98
N TYR A 51 7.73 -0.43 8.00
CA TYR A 51 8.47 -0.53 6.74
C TYR A 51 8.33 0.73 5.88
N VAL A 52 7.16 1.38 5.92
CA VAL A 52 6.93 2.68 5.27
C VAL A 52 7.78 3.78 5.92
N VAL A 53 7.80 3.85 7.27
CA VAL A 53 8.53 4.89 8.02
C VAL A 53 10.04 4.71 7.94
N LEU A 54 10.53 3.47 8.08
CA LEU A 54 11.96 3.14 7.99
C LEU A 54 12.49 3.11 6.55
N LYS A 55 11.61 3.32 5.56
CA LYS A 55 11.95 3.25 4.13
C LYS A 55 12.60 1.92 3.74
N GLU A 56 12.16 0.84 4.37
CA GLU A 56 12.60 -0.52 4.04
C GLU A 56 11.75 -1.04 2.88
N TYR A 57 12.24 -0.78 1.68
CA TYR A 57 11.57 -1.15 0.44
C TYR A 57 12.24 -2.34 -0.23
N ASP A 58 11.43 -3.18 -0.86
CA ASP A 58 11.87 -4.20 -1.80
C ASP A 58 11.47 -3.80 -3.23
N VAL A 59 12.21 -4.28 -4.22
CA VAL A 59 11.98 -3.96 -5.63
C VAL A 59 11.67 -5.24 -6.39
N VAL A 60 10.38 -5.43 -6.70
CA VAL A 60 9.92 -6.50 -7.57
C VAL A 60 10.13 -6.06 -9.02
N SER A 61 10.98 -6.79 -9.75
CA SER A 61 11.27 -6.47 -11.16
C SER A 61 11.08 -7.66 -12.08
N GLY A 62 10.45 -7.42 -13.23
CA GLY A 62 10.10 -8.50 -14.14
C GLY A 62 9.30 -8.05 -15.34
N LYS A 63 8.89 -9.02 -16.15
CA LYS A 63 7.90 -8.78 -17.20
C LYS A 63 6.53 -8.60 -16.55
N CYS A 64 5.80 -7.59 -16.98
CA CYS A 64 4.49 -7.24 -16.43
C CYS A 64 3.50 -7.00 -17.58
N VAL A 65 2.23 -7.33 -17.35
CA VAL A 65 1.12 -6.88 -18.19
C VAL A 65 0.38 -5.80 -17.41
N ILE A 66 0.06 -4.69 -18.06
CA ILE A 66 -0.63 -3.57 -17.42
C ILE A 66 -2.05 -3.56 -17.97
N GLU A 67 -3.01 -3.79 -17.07
CA GLU A 67 -4.43 -3.74 -17.38
C GLU A 67 -4.99 -2.42 -16.88
N ILE A 68 -5.42 -1.56 -17.79
CA ILE A 68 -6.06 -0.29 -17.46
C ILE A 68 -7.56 -0.54 -17.35
N ASP A 69 -8.12 -0.27 -16.18
CA ASP A 69 -9.56 -0.23 -15.94
C ASP A 69 -10.02 1.23 -16.00
N SER A 70 -10.53 1.64 -17.17
CA SER A 70 -10.97 3.01 -17.45
C SER A 70 -12.47 3.19 -17.19
N SER A 71 -13.04 2.50 -16.20
CA SER A 71 -14.49 2.47 -15.95
C SER A 71 -15.02 3.65 -15.11
N GLY A 72 -14.19 4.63 -14.74
CA GLY A 72 -14.59 5.74 -13.85
C GLY A 72 -13.86 7.08 -14.06
N ARG A 73 -13.96 7.97 -13.05
CA ARG A 73 -13.39 9.35 -13.03
C ARG A 73 -11.85 9.41 -12.87
N SER A 74 -11.21 8.30 -12.51
CA SER A 74 -9.76 8.12 -12.39
C SER A 74 -9.36 6.81 -13.06
N SER A 75 -8.28 6.80 -13.83
CA SER A 75 -7.71 5.57 -14.39
C SER A 75 -7.02 4.79 -13.28
N GLU A 76 -7.48 3.58 -13.00
CA GLU A 76 -6.73 2.60 -12.21
C GLU A 76 -6.07 1.63 -13.17
N ALA A 77 -4.85 1.19 -12.85
CA ALA A 77 -4.22 0.13 -13.61
C ALA A 77 -3.57 -0.91 -12.70
N ASP A 78 -3.77 -2.17 -13.10
CA ASP A 78 -3.23 -3.35 -12.45
C ASP A 78 -1.98 -3.82 -13.18
N PHE A 79 -0.91 -3.99 -12.42
CA PHE A 79 0.38 -4.49 -12.89
C PHE A 79 0.47 -5.96 -12.52
N ASN A 80 0.20 -6.82 -13.49
CA ASN A 80 0.32 -8.25 -13.36
C ASN A 80 1.77 -8.66 -13.62
N MET A 81 2.53 -8.91 -12.56
CA MET A 81 3.91 -9.41 -12.65
C MET A 81 3.92 -10.88 -13.08
N LEU A 82 4.38 -11.16 -14.30
CA LEU A 82 4.43 -12.53 -14.84
C LEU A 82 5.43 -13.42 -14.12
N ASN A 83 6.46 -12.83 -13.51
CA ASN A 83 7.51 -13.58 -12.84
C ASN A 83 7.10 -14.06 -11.44
N THR A 84 6.40 -13.22 -10.67
CA THR A 84 6.02 -13.51 -9.29
C THR A 84 4.54 -13.89 -9.15
N GLY A 85 3.71 -13.59 -10.16
CA GLY A 85 2.26 -13.76 -10.10
C GLY A 85 1.57 -12.68 -9.26
N GLU A 86 2.31 -11.69 -8.77
CA GLU A 86 1.78 -10.61 -7.94
C GLU A 86 1.07 -9.55 -8.81
N VAL A 87 0.00 -9.00 -8.26
CA VAL A 87 -0.80 -7.94 -8.87
C VAL A 87 -0.66 -6.69 -8.02
N PHE A 88 -0.24 -5.58 -8.64
CA PHE A 88 -0.10 -4.29 -7.97
C PHE A 88 -1.02 -3.26 -8.62
N THR A 89 -1.88 -2.63 -7.83
CA THR A 89 -2.85 -1.65 -8.33
C THR A 89 -2.35 -0.23 -8.07
N PHE A 90 -2.28 0.59 -9.10
CA PHE A 90 -1.93 2.00 -9.00
C PHE A 90 -3.02 2.90 -9.56
N LYS A 91 -3.20 4.05 -8.93
CA LYS A 91 -4.13 5.10 -9.38
C LYS A 91 -3.40 6.13 -10.25
N ASP A 92 -4.14 6.75 -11.16
CA ASP A 92 -3.69 7.86 -12.01
C ASP A 92 -2.51 7.51 -12.91
N ILE A 93 -2.69 6.46 -13.72
CA ILE A 93 -1.70 6.07 -14.71
C ILE A 93 -2.06 6.75 -16.04
N PRO A 94 -1.11 7.47 -16.67
CA PRO A 94 -1.32 8.02 -18.00
C PRO A 94 -1.52 6.90 -19.02
N ASP A 95 -2.32 7.16 -20.05
CA ASP A 95 -2.56 6.20 -21.13
C ASP A 95 -1.23 5.76 -21.77
N LEU A 96 -0.95 4.46 -21.67
CA LEU A 96 0.17 3.84 -22.36
C LEU A 96 -0.24 3.56 -23.81
N ASP A 97 -0.31 4.61 -24.62
CA ASP A 97 -0.70 4.57 -26.04
C ASP A 97 0.21 3.70 -26.93
N ALA A 98 1.41 3.32 -26.46
CA ALA A 98 2.43 2.69 -27.29
C ALA A 98 2.27 1.16 -27.43
N TYR A 99 1.68 0.47 -26.46
CA TYR A 99 1.45 -0.97 -26.56
C TYR A 99 0.11 -1.34 -25.90
N GLY A 100 -0.81 -1.87 -26.71
CA GLY A 100 -2.13 -2.29 -26.25
C GLY A 100 -2.09 -3.34 -25.13
N LYS A 101 -3.25 -3.56 -24.50
CA LYS A 101 -3.55 -4.40 -23.30
C LYS A 101 -2.87 -5.78 -23.17
N SER A 102 -2.16 -6.26 -24.18
CA SER A 102 -1.67 -7.65 -24.29
C SER A 102 -0.15 -7.77 -24.43
N ILE A 103 0.60 -6.66 -24.47
CA ILE A 103 2.06 -6.72 -24.69
C ILE A 103 2.79 -6.56 -23.35
N PRO A 104 3.70 -7.50 -23.00
CA PRO A 104 4.42 -7.44 -21.74
C PRO A 104 5.47 -6.32 -21.76
N TYR A 105 5.36 -5.41 -20.79
CA TYR A 105 6.36 -4.41 -20.46
C TYR A 105 7.40 -4.99 -19.50
N TYR A 106 8.46 -4.24 -19.22
CA TYR A 106 9.32 -4.54 -18.08
C TYR A 106 9.01 -3.55 -16.96
N CYS A 107 8.51 -4.03 -15.83
CA CYS A 107 8.19 -3.20 -14.68
C CYS A 107 9.21 -3.38 -13.57
N ARG A 108 9.44 -2.30 -12.84
CA ARG A 108 10.00 -2.34 -11.48
C ARG A 108 8.99 -1.71 -10.57
N VAL A 109 8.41 -2.49 -9.67
CA VAL A 109 7.51 -2.00 -8.65
C VAL A 109 8.28 -2.00 -7.33
N THR A 110 8.33 -0.84 -6.69
CA THR A 110 8.88 -0.67 -5.36
C THR A 110 7.75 -0.90 -4.37
N VAL A 111 7.90 -1.90 -3.53
CA VAL A 111 6.94 -2.23 -2.46
C VAL A 111 7.63 -2.15 -1.10
N THR A 112 6.84 -2.13 -0.05
CA THR A 112 7.33 -2.43 1.30
C THR A 112 7.82 -3.87 1.39
N LYS A 113 8.76 -4.14 2.31
CA LYS A 113 9.32 -5.49 2.52
C LYS A 113 8.28 -6.58 2.80
N ASP A 114 7.13 -6.23 3.36
CA ASP A 114 6.01 -7.14 3.61
C ASP A 114 5.02 -7.22 2.44
N HIS A 115 5.34 -6.59 1.31
CA HIS A 115 4.58 -6.56 0.05
C HIS A 115 3.15 -6.00 0.20
N ASN A 116 2.83 -5.36 1.32
CA ASN A 116 1.48 -4.88 1.64
C ASN A 116 1.19 -3.45 1.16
N PHE A 117 2.24 -2.71 0.79
CA PHE A 117 2.12 -1.33 0.32
C PHE A 117 2.97 -1.10 -0.92
N GLU A 118 2.32 -0.63 -1.96
CA GLU A 118 2.94 -0.17 -3.20
C GLU A 118 3.46 1.26 -3.02
N ILE A 119 4.77 1.45 -3.17
CA ILE A 119 5.43 2.75 -2.95
C ILE A 119 5.58 3.49 -4.26
N GLY A 120 5.82 2.77 -5.35
CA GLY A 120 5.90 3.36 -6.67
C GLY A 120 6.27 2.35 -7.74
N TYR A 121 6.27 2.80 -8.98
CA TYR A 121 6.55 1.94 -10.11
C TYR A 121 7.40 2.64 -11.16
N LYS A 122 8.12 1.85 -11.95
CA LYS A 122 8.84 2.27 -13.15
C LYS A 122 8.51 1.30 -14.28
N ILE A 123 7.99 1.83 -15.38
CA ILE A 123 7.69 1.09 -16.60
C ILE A 123 8.81 1.32 -17.59
N TYR A 124 9.32 0.23 -18.14
CA TYR A 124 10.33 0.22 -19.17
C TYR A 124 9.79 -0.51 -20.40
N ASP A 125 10.32 -0.12 -21.55
CA ASP A 125 10.08 -0.81 -22.81
C ASP A 125 10.61 -2.25 -22.74
N GLY A 126 9.77 -3.22 -23.13
CA GLY A 126 10.10 -4.64 -23.02
C GLY A 126 11.31 -5.08 -23.85
N LYS A 127 11.62 -4.38 -24.95
CA LYS A 127 12.73 -4.72 -25.87
C LYS A 127 13.96 -3.86 -25.63
N THR A 128 13.79 -2.55 -25.56
CA THR A 128 14.89 -1.57 -25.51
C THR A 128 15.31 -1.23 -24.07
N ARG A 129 14.53 -1.64 -23.07
CA ARG A 129 14.73 -1.28 -21.65
C ARG A 129 14.81 0.22 -21.39
N LYS A 130 14.34 1.05 -22.32
CA LYS A 130 14.21 2.49 -22.12
C LYS A 130 13.10 2.76 -21.12
N LEU A 131 13.34 3.69 -20.20
CA LEU A 131 12.33 4.13 -19.24
C LEU A 131 11.20 4.83 -20.00
N ILE A 132 9.97 4.35 -19.81
CA ILE A 132 8.75 4.92 -20.39
C ILE A 132 8.10 5.83 -19.35
N LEU A 133 7.87 5.28 -18.15
CA LEU A 133 7.17 5.99 -17.09
C LEU A 133 7.80 5.69 -15.73
N THR A 134 7.68 6.64 -14.81
CA THR A 134 7.94 6.44 -13.39
C THR A 134 6.80 7.10 -12.63
N SER A 135 6.30 6.44 -11.58
CA SER A 135 5.46 7.10 -10.60
C SER A 135 6.31 8.12 -9.84
N LYS A 136 5.67 9.19 -9.39
CA LYS A 136 6.29 10.31 -8.67
C LYS A 136 6.06 10.17 -7.18
#